data_AF-A0AA94JMG7-F1
#
_entry.id   AF-A0AA94JMG7-F1
#
_cell.length_a   1.000
_cell.length_b   1.000
_cell.length_c   1.000
_cell.angle_alpha   90.00
_cell.angle_beta   90.00
_cell.angle_gamma   90.00
#
_symmetry.space_group_name_H-M   'P 1'
#
loop_
_entity.id
_entity.type
_entity.pdbx_description
1 polymer ?
#
loop_
_entity_poly.entity_id
_entity_poly.type
_entity_poly.pdbx_seq_one_letter_code
_entity_poly.pdbx_strand_id
1 'polypeptide(L)' 'MKKVNKGISLNAVRNANNKLVARSGSPVRFISDNSKNGAVSFSAVYYGKIYDLNISKANIKEAYAKSLAETIAK' A
#
# COMPACT_ATOMS: atom_id res chain seq x y z
N MET A 1 18.67 32.74 22.90
CA MET A 1 17.75 32.98 21.77
C MET A 1 17.27 31.63 21.23
N LYS A 2 16.01 31.25 21.46
CA LYS A 2 15.45 29.97 20.95
C LYS A 2 15.19 30.13 19.45
N LYS A 3 15.86 29.31 18.62
CA LYS A 3 15.58 29.21 17.17
C LYS A 3 14.15 28.72 17.00
N VAL A 4 13.24 29.62 16.63
CA VAL A 4 11.89 29.23 16.19
C VAL A 4 12.09 28.51 14.87
N ASN A 5 12.00 27.18 14.88
CA ASN A 5 11.89 26.41 13.65
C ASN A 5 10.63 26.91 12.96
N LYS A 6 10.79 27.72 11.89
CA LYS A 6 9.68 28.17 11.05
C LYS A 6 9.04 26.91 10.49
N GLY A 7 7.94 26.50 11.14
CA GLY A 7 7.28 25.24 10.91
C GLY A 7 6.99 25.06 9.44
N ILE A 8 7.25 23.85 8.94
CA ILE A 8 6.86 23.43 7.60
C ILE A 8 5.38 23.79 7.42
N SER A 9 5.06 24.60 6.41
CA SER A 9 3.70 25.06 6.21
C SER A 9 2.81 23.88 5.82
N LEU A 10 1.56 23.87 6.28
CA LEU A 10 0.58 22.84 5.92
C LEU A 10 0.43 22.70 4.40
N ASN A 11 0.58 23.79 3.65
CA ASN A 11 0.55 23.79 2.20
C ASN A 11 1.78 23.09 1.59
N ALA A 12 2.96 23.20 2.19
CA ALA A 12 4.14 22.47 1.76
C ALA A 12 3.94 20.95 1.95
N VAL A 13 3.34 20.53 3.07
CA VAL A 13 3.02 19.12 3.34
C VAL A 13 1.98 18.58 2.34
N ARG A 14 0.90 19.33 2.08
CA ARG A 14 -0.13 18.94 1.10
C ARG A 14 0.44 18.80 -0.32
N ASN A 15 1.29 19.75 -0.74
CA ASN A 15 1.93 19.69 -2.04
C ASN A 15 2.90 18.51 -2.17
N ALA A 16 3.63 18.18 -1.10
CA ALA A 16 4.49 16.99 -1.09
C ALA A 16 3.67 15.70 -1.21
N ASN A 17 2.57 15.58 -0.45
CA ASN A 17 1.68 14.44 -0.51
C ASN A 17 1.03 14.27 -1.90
N ASN A 18 0.54 15.35 -2.50
CA ASN A 18 -0.04 15.28 -3.85
C ASN A 18 0.97 14.84 -4.90
N LYS A 19 2.25 15.23 -4.78
CA LYS A 19 3.32 14.78 -5.69
C LYS A 19 3.70 13.31 -5.48
N LEU A 20 3.61 12.80 -4.25
CA LEU A 20 3.82 11.38 -3.96
C LEU A 20 2.68 10.52 -4.52
N VAL A 21 1.43 10.96 -4.34
CA VAL A 21 0.25 10.25 -4.85
C VAL A 21 0.17 10.28 -6.38
N ALA A 22 0.47 11.43 -7.00
CA ALA A 22 0.40 11.58 -8.46
C ALA A 22 1.52 10.86 -9.23
N ARG A 23 2.64 10.49 -8.59
CA ARG A 23 3.74 9.77 -9.25
C ARG A 23 3.54 8.26 -9.36
N SER A 24 2.52 7.69 -8.72
CA SER A 24 2.14 6.29 -8.93
C SER A 24 0.98 6.18 -9.92
N GLY A 25 1.08 6.89 -11.05
CA GLY A 25 0.11 6.86 -12.16
C GLY A 25 0.29 5.68 -13.10
N SER A 26 1.04 4.64 -12.74
CA SER A 26 0.82 3.35 -13.36
C SER A 26 -0.42 2.77 -12.69
N PRO A 27 -1.57 2.65 -13.36
CA PRO A 27 -2.60 1.77 -12.85
C PRO A 27 -1.89 0.44 -12.66
N VAL A 28 -1.78 -0.02 -11.41
CA VAL A 28 -1.43 -1.40 -11.15
C VAL A 28 -2.57 -2.18 -11.78
N ARG A 29 -2.41 -2.54 -13.06
CA ARG A 29 -3.34 -3.42 -13.77
C ARG A 29 -3.14 -4.77 -13.14
N PHE A 30 -3.89 -5.03 -12.07
CA PHE A 30 -4.07 -6.36 -11.53
C PHE A 30 -4.81 -7.15 -12.60
N ILE A 31 -4.06 -7.88 -13.44
CA ILE A 31 -4.63 -8.98 -14.21
C ILE A 31 -4.77 -10.13 -13.22
N SER A 32 -5.81 -10.08 -12.38
CA SER A 32 -6.13 -11.18 -11.48
C SER A 32 -6.88 -12.23 -12.28
N ASP A 33 -6.18 -13.04 -13.06
CA ASP A 33 -6.78 -14.19 -13.74
C ASP A 33 -7.28 -15.27 -12.76
N ASN A 34 -6.99 -15.12 -11.46
CA ASN A 34 -7.27 -16.14 -10.44
C ASN A 34 -8.00 -15.63 -9.19
N SER A 35 -9.17 -15.00 -9.33
CA SER A 35 -10.13 -14.94 -8.20
C SER A 35 -10.81 -16.30 -7.92
N LYS A 36 -10.43 -17.37 -8.62
CA LYS A 36 -10.92 -18.72 -8.35
C LYS A 36 -10.40 -19.18 -6.99
N ASN A 37 -11.31 -19.29 -6.03
CA ASN A 37 -11.11 -19.81 -4.67
C ASN A 37 -10.49 -18.85 -3.63
N GLY A 38 -10.51 -17.53 -3.87
CA GLY A 38 -10.13 -16.53 -2.87
C GLY A 38 -8.65 -16.50 -2.51
N ALA A 39 -7.80 -17.06 -3.38
CA ALA A 39 -6.37 -16.77 -3.41
C ALA A 39 -6.11 -15.63 -4.42
N VAL A 40 -4.97 -14.96 -4.30
CA VAL A 40 -4.58 -13.87 -5.20
C VAL A 40 -3.16 -14.12 -5.67
N SER A 41 -2.97 -14.23 -6.99
CA SER A 41 -1.65 -14.31 -7.60
C SER A 41 -1.41 -13.07 -8.47
N PHE A 42 -0.23 -12.48 -8.39
CA PHE A 42 0.15 -11.32 -9.19
C PHE A 42 1.67 -11.27 -9.39
N SER A 43 2.09 -10.71 -10.51
CA SER A 43 3.50 -10.47 -10.80
C SER A 43 3.88 -9.05 -10.39
N ALA A 44 5.01 -8.90 -9.70
CA ALA A 44 5.56 -7.62 -9.28
C ALA A 44 7.00 -7.47 -9.77
N VAL A 45 7.37 -6.26 -10.19
CA VAL A 45 8.75 -5.95 -10.59
C VAL A 45 9.45 -5.24 -9.43
N TYR A 46 10.56 -5.79 -8.97
CA TYR A 46 11.40 -5.21 -7.91
C TYR A 46 12.86 -5.22 -8.34
N TYR A 47 13.50 -4.05 -8.36
CA TYR A 47 14.85 -3.85 -8.90
C TYR A 47 15.09 -4.48 -10.28
N GLY A 48 14.10 -4.35 -11.17
CA GLY A 48 14.19 -4.88 -12.54
C GLY A 48 14.02 -6.39 -12.66
N LYS A 49 13.79 -7.11 -11.55
CA LYS A 49 13.45 -8.54 -11.56
C LYS A 49 11.95 -8.73 -11.39
N ILE A 50 11.39 -9.69 -12.13
CA ILE A 50 9.98 -10.08 -12.05
C ILE A 50 9.85 -11.15 -10.97
N TYR A 51 8.90 -10.95 -10.06
CA TYR A 51 8.54 -11.87 -9.00
C TYR A 51 7.07 -12.23 -9.12
N ASP A 52 6.78 -13.52 -9.19
CA ASP A 52 5.42 -14.03 -9.13
C ASP A 52 5.06 -14.30 -7.67
N LEU A 53 4.15 -13.47 -7.15
CA LEU A 53 3.70 -13.54 -5.77
C LEU A 53 2.35 -14.24 -5.73
N ASN A 54 2.20 -15.15 -4.78
CA ASN A 54 0.96 -15.86 -4.53
C ASN A 54 0.54 -15.72 -3.06
N ILE A 55 -0.64 -15.17 -2.84
CA ILE A 55 -1.25 -15.03 -1.53
C ILE A 55 -2.39 -16.04 -1.42
N SER A 56 -2.24 -16.97 -0.48
CA SER A 56 -3.26 -17.99 -0.23
C SER A 56 -4.51 -17.39 0.43
N LYS A 57 -5.65 -18.07 0.24
CA LYS A 57 -6.92 -17.75 0.94
C LYS A 57 -6.76 -17.73 2.47
N ALA A 58 -5.95 -18.63 3.02
CA ALA A 58 -5.72 -18.72 4.46
C ALA A 58 -5.02 -17.46 4.98
N ASN A 59 -3.97 -17.01 4.28
CA ASN A 59 -3.23 -15.81 4.65
C ASN A 59 -4.11 -14.57 4.58
N ILE A 60 -5.00 -14.49 3.59
CA ILE A 60 -5.97 -13.39 3.47
C ILE A 60 -6.95 -13.39 4.65
N LYS A 61 -7.49 -14.55 5.03
CA LYS A 61 -8.37 -14.68 6.19
C LYS A 61 -7.69 -14.27 7.50
N GLU A 62 -6.45 -14.71 7.70
CA GLU A 62 -5.68 -14.38 8.90
C GLU A 62 -5.39 -12.87 8.97
N ALA A 63 -4.96 -12.27 7.86
CA ALA A 63 -4.70 -10.83 7.78
C ALA A 63 -5.96 -10.01 8.09
N TYR A 64 -7.11 -10.43 7.59
CA TYR A 64 -8.39 -9.78 7.87
C TYR A 64 -8.79 -9.89 9.34
N ALA A 65 -8.63 -11.07 9.94
CA ALA A 65 -8.90 -11.28 11.37
C ALA A 65 -8.01 -10.40 12.26
N LYS A 66 -6.72 -10.27 11.93
CA LYS A 66 -5.79 -9.38 12.64
C LYS A 66 -6.21 -7.92 12.51
N SER A 67 -6.54 -7.46 11.31
CA SER A 67 -6.97 -6.08 11.06
C SER A 67 -8.24 -5.72 11.85
N LEU A 68 -9.19 -6.65 11.96
CA LEU A 68 -10.39 -6.45 12.79
C LEU A 68 -10.06 -6.36 14.28
N ALA A 69 -9.20 -7.24 14.79
CA ALA A 69 -8.78 -7.22 16.19
C ALA A 69 -8.10 -5.89 16.56
N GLU A 70 -7.24 -5.37 15.69
CA GLU A 70 -6.57 -4.07 15.87
C GLU A 70 -7.54 -2.89 15.80
N THR A 71 -8.64 -3.02 15.04
CA THR A 71 -9.67 -1.99 14.90
C THR A 71 -10.59 -1.94 16.11
N ILE A 72 -10.95 -3.09 16.68
CA ILE A 72 -11.83 -3.19 17.86
C ILE A 72 -11.09 -2.79 19.15
N ALA A 73 -9.77 -2.98 19.20
CA ALA A 73 -8.93 -2.62 20.35
C ALA A 73 -8.59 -1.12 20.45
N LYS A 74 -9.09 -0.29 19.53
CA LYS A 74 -8.89 1.17 19.49
C LYS A 74 -10.18 1.92 19.81
#